data_AF-A0A7I5E5L0-F1
#
_entry.id   AF-A0A7I5E5L0-F1
#
_cell.length_a   1.000
_cell.length_b   1.000
_cell.length_c   1.000
_cell.angle_alpha   90.00
_cell.angle_beta   90.00
_cell.angle_gamma   90.00
#
_symmetry.space_group_name_H-M   'P 1'
#
loop_
_entity.id
_entity.type
_entity.pdbx_description
1 polymer ?
#
loop_
_entity_poly.entity_id
_entity_poly.type
_entity_poly.pdbx_seq_one_letter_code
_entity_poly.pdbx_strand_id
1 'polypeptide(L)'
;MTETENVASANGSNNTDEKVVRQLEYYFGNINLPRDKFLQDTMKNDDGWVPIKTLLTFNRLAAITKDVDVISKAVKASQSEIISVSDDGLKIRRNIGNPLPENSLEYWQKIKHCTVYMKGFEQNTTLDDIMKFASKYGQVENVLMRRTKPDRIFKGSVFITYKTREEAEKAQKDDAKFGEIELTKMMQDDYWSMKNQETKEKRQAEKMAKTAKKIAEQAEKMQAKVNAHFVKGLILSVDGLPENSSMLAIKEFFKKFGDVGYVVYESGQSKAEIRFAGEENGAQKAWDKAVSEGTDGKVVFQEKELTGKVLEGEDEEKYWSAFNASKQNKLDRSSGRRGGRGGRGRGGHGGPRGQKRPAEEGDAPKSKKIIFDDDGKPTGDTPAEAKAAES
;
A
#
# COMPACT_ATOMS: atom_id res chain seq x y z
N MET A 1 13.06 -1.07 19.93
CA MET A 1 12.67 -0.61 21.28
C MET A 1 11.96 0.73 21.11
N THR A 2 10.66 0.77 21.38
CA THR A 2 9.93 2.04 21.49
C THR A 2 10.00 2.41 22.96
N GLU A 3 10.92 3.31 23.30
CA GLU A 3 11.00 3.89 24.64
C GLU A 3 9.73 4.69 24.86
N THR A 4 8.79 4.09 25.58
CA THR A 4 7.69 4.76 26.23
C THR A 4 8.27 5.56 27.39
N GLU A 5 8.54 6.85 27.15
CA GLU A 5 8.98 7.76 28.20
C GLU A 5 7.75 8.13 29.05
N ASN A 6 7.70 7.76 30.33
CA ASN A 6 6.73 8.31 31.30
C ASN A 6 7.41 8.62 32.66
N VAL A 7 7.26 9.84 33.24
CA VAL A 7 7.62 10.23 34.64
C VAL A 7 6.49 11.00 35.25
N ALA A 8 6.31 10.63 36.51
CA ALA A 8 5.57 11.23 37.59
C ALA A 8 5.12 12.68 37.43
N SER A 9 3.82 12.85 37.59
CA SER A 9 3.12 14.11 37.77
C SER A 9 3.78 14.98 38.83
N ALA A 10 4.05 16.22 38.47
CA ALA A 10 4.28 17.32 39.39
C ALA A 10 2.94 17.83 39.91
N ASN A 11 2.38 17.11 40.89
CA ASN A 11 1.53 17.72 41.90
C ASN A 11 2.42 18.15 43.07
N GLY A 12 2.14 19.32 43.65
CA GLY A 12 2.95 19.99 44.66
C GLY A 12 3.01 19.29 46.02
N SER A 13 3.57 18.10 46.08
CA SER A 13 4.23 17.56 47.25
C SER A 13 5.71 17.39 46.89
N ASN A 14 6.62 17.90 47.73
CA ASN A 14 8.06 17.65 47.64
C ASN A 14 8.38 16.19 48.01
N ASN A 15 7.60 15.22 47.52
CA ASN A 15 7.72 13.84 47.92
C ASN A 15 8.41 13.05 46.82
N THR A 16 9.73 12.99 46.90
CA THR A 16 10.59 12.12 46.08
C THR A 16 10.04 10.70 46.04
N ASP A 17 9.47 10.25 47.14
CA ASP A 17 8.99 8.88 47.34
C ASP A 17 7.79 8.58 46.44
N GLU A 18 6.82 9.50 46.34
CA GLU A 18 5.67 9.36 45.43
C GLU A 18 6.10 9.30 43.96
N LYS A 19 7.11 10.10 43.59
CA LYS A 19 7.64 10.09 42.21
C LYS A 19 8.33 8.77 41.90
N VAL A 20 9.12 8.24 42.85
CA VAL A 20 9.77 6.94 42.73
C VAL A 20 8.74 5.82 42.56
N VAL A 21 7.72 5.80 43.42
CA VAL A 21 6.69 4.76 43.40
C VAL A 21 5.92 4.79 42.09
N ARG A 22 5.42 5.96 41.66
CA ARG A 22 4.73 6.10 40.38
C ARG A 22 5.59 5.66 39.20
N GLN A 23 6.89 5.95 39.25
CA GLN A 23 7.82 5.55 38.21
C GLN A 23 7.97 4.03 38.12
N LEU A 24 8.09 3.37 39.27
CA LEU A 24 8.21 1.92 39.36
C LEU A 24 6.90 1.22 38.99
N GLU A 25 5.77 1.73 39.46
CA GLU A 25 4.44 1.24 39.07
C GLU A 25 4.22 1.33 37.57
N TYR A 26 4.74 2.38 36.93
CA TYR A 26 4.72 2.48 35.47
C TYR A 26 5.56 1.39 34.80
N TYR A 27 6.81 1.19 35.24
CA TYR A 27 7.70 0.19 34.65
C TYR A 27 7.16 -1.23 34.75
N PHE A 28 6.66 -1.59 35.93
CA PHE A 28 6.04 -2.88 36.21
C PHE A 28 4.55 -2.92 35.86
N GLY A 29 4.00 -1.85 35.29
CA GLY A 29 2.58 -1.70 34.99
C GLY A 29 2.13 -2.48 33.75
N ASN A 30 0.81 -2.55 33.55
CA ASN A 30 0.19 -3.36 32.51
C ASN A 30 0.50 -2.91 31.08
N ILE A 31 0.78 -1.62 30.88
CA ILE A 31 1.02 -1.05 29.56
C ILE A 31 2.51 -1.19 29.15
N ASN A 32 3.44 -1.00 30.08
CA ASN A 32 4.88 -1.01 29.79
C ASN A 32 5.45 -2.42 29.81
N LEU A 33 5.17 -3.21 30.86
CA LEU A 33 5.82 -4.49 31.09
C LEU A 33 5.68 -5.49 29.93
N PRO A 34 4.52 -5.61 29.23
CA PRO A 34 4.41 -6.48 28.04
C PRO A 34 5.28 -6.07 26.85
N ARG A 35 5.76 -4.82 26.79
CA ARG A 35 6.56 -4.28 25.68
C ARG A 35 8.04 -4.16 26.02
N ASP A 36 8.36 -4.05 27.30
CA ASP A 36 9.72 -3.87 27.80
C ASP A 36 10.46 -5.21 27.86
N LYS A 37 11.21 -5.51 26.79
CA LYS A 37 12.02 -6.73 26.70
C LYS A 37 13.11 -6.78 27.76
N PHE A 38 13.69 -5.64 28.11
CA PHE A 38 14.79 -5.61 29.08
C PHE A 38 14.30 -5.98 30.48
N LEU A 39 13.16 -5.40 30.92
CA LEU A 39 12.54 -5.78 32.18
C LEU A 39 12.08 -7.23 32.17
N GLN A 40 11.43 -7.69 31.09
CA GLN A 40 11.00 -9.09 30.96
C GLN A 40 12.16 -10.07 31.08
N ASP A 41 13.28 -9.81 30.41
CA ASP A 41 14.44 -10.69 30.42
C ASP A 41 15.16 -10.63 31.77
N THR A 42 15.21 -9.47 32.42
CA THR A 42 15.78 -9.34 33.77
C THR A 42 14.94 -10.10 34.81
N MET A 43 13.61 -10.01 34.72
CA MET A 43 12.69 -10.71 35.62
C MET A 43 12.79 -12.23 35.50
N LYS A 44 13.11 -12.78 34.33
CA LYS A 44 13.27 -14.24 34.15
C LYS A 44 14.50 -14.80 34.86
N ASN A 45 15.49 -13.97 35.16
CA ASN A 45 16.76 -14.43 35.71
C ASN A 45 16.69 -14.73 37.22
N ASP A 46 15.71 -14.18 37.93
CA ASP A 46 15.65 -14.21 39.39
C ASP A 46 14.19 -14.22 39.90
N ASP A 47 13.36 -15.16 39.41
CA ASP A 47 11.97 -15.38 39.86
C ASP A 47 11.10 -14.10 39.93
N GLY A 48 11.27 -13.21 38.95
CA GLY A 48 10.54 -11.94 38.86
C GLY A 48 11.19 -10.77 39.62
N TRP A 49 12.25 -11.00 40.38
CA TRP A 49 13.00 -9.97 41.08
C TRP A 49 13.94 -9.22 40.14
N VAL A 50 13.96 -7.90 40.31
CA VAL A 50 14.84 -6.99 39.58
C VAL A 50 15.68 -6.21 40.60
N PRO A 51 17.01 -6.29 40.54
CA PRO A 51 17.87 -5.51 41.43
C PRO A 51 17.64 -4.01 41.26
N ILE A 52 17.57 -3.25 42.36
CA ILE A 52 17.42 -1.79 42.31
C ILE A 52 18.59 -1.15 41.56
N LYS A 53 19.79 -1.72 41.67
CA LYS A 53 20.96 -1.31 40.88
C LYS A 53 20.70 -1.35 39.36
N THR A 54 19.96 -2.36 38.90
CA THR A 54 19.57 -2.46 37.49
C THR A 54 18.53 -1.40 37.14
N LEU A 55 17.56 -1.16 38.02
CA LEU A 55 16.54 -0.10 37.80
C LEU A 55 17.15 1.31 37.78
N LEU A 56 18.23 1.55 38.52
CA LEU A 56 19.00 2.80 38.49
C LEU A 56 19.71 3.06 37.16
N THR A 57 19.80 2.06 36.26
CA THR A 57 20.25 2.32 34.87
C THR A 57 19.20 3.06 34.05
N PHE A 58 17.96 3.15 34.54
CA PHE A 58 16.87 3.80 33.81
C PHE A 58 16.95 5.31 34.07
N ASN A 59 17.20 6.07 33.02
CA ASN A 59 17.44 7.53 33.07
C ASN A 59 16.41 8.29 33.92
N ARG A 60 15.14 7.87 33.86
CA ARG A 60 14.04 8.55 34.53
C ARG A 60 13.98 8.27 36.04
N LEU A 61 14.26 7.05 36.47
CA LEU A 61 14.40 6.75 37.90
C LEU A 61 15.66 7.40 38.46
N ALA A 62 16.78 7.31 37.74
CA ALA A 62 18.07 7.90 38.11
C ALA A 62 18.05 9.44 38.21
N ALA A 63 17.12 10.10 37.50
CA ALA A 63 16.90 11.53 37.59
C ALA A 63 16.13 11.93 38.85
N ILE A 64 15.35 11.02 39.46
CA ILE A 64 14.60 11.28 40.69
C ILE A 64 15.48 11.02 41.92
N THR A 65 16.13 9.85 41.98
CA THR A 65 17.04 9.49 43.06
C THR A 65 18.07 8.46 42.58
N LYS A 66 19.24 8.45 43.24
CA LYS A 66 20.29 7.45 43.03
C LYS A 66 20.47 6.53 44.25
N ASP A 67 19.73 6.80 45.33
CA ASP A 67 19.89 6.11 46.59
C ASP A 67 18.96 4.89 46.68
N VAL A 68 19.55 3.72 46.85
CA VAL A 68 18.84 2.43 46.95
C VAL A 68 17.90 2.42 48.15
N ASP A 69 18.34 2.99 49.27
CA ASP A 69 17.56 3.03 50.52
C ASP A 69 16.32 3.90 50.38
N VAL A 70 16.42 5.03 49.68
CA VAL A 70 15.27 5.91 49.41
C VAL A 70 14.24 5.17 48.57
N ILE A 71 14.69 4.45 47.54
CA ILE A 71 13.79 3.67 46.68
C ILE A 71 13.08 2.57 47.49
N SER A 72 13.82 1.80 48.27
CA SER A 72 13.25 0.70 49.06
C SER A 72 12.25 1.19 50.11
N LYS A 73 12.55 2.30 50.81
CA LYS A 73 11.66 2.92 51.79
C LYS A 73 10.40 3.48 51.14
N ALA A 74 10.53 4.18 50.02
CA ALA A 74 9.41 4.73 49.27
C ALA A 74 8.40 3.64 48.89
N VAL A 75 8.88 2.53 48.34
CA VAL A 75 8.02 1.41 47.90
C VAL A 75 7.42 0.66 49.10
N LYS A 76 8.17 0.48 50.19
CA LYS A 76 7.63 -0.13 51.43
C LYS A 76 6.53 0.74 52.06
N ALA A 77 6.67 2.06 51.99
CA ALA A 77 5.69 3.01 52.55
C ALA A 77 4.43 3.15 51.70
N SER A 78 4.53 2.99 50.37
CA SER A 78 3.44 3.33 49.44
C SER A 78 2.32 2.31 49.31
N GLN A 79 2.41 1.15 49.99
CA GLN A 79 1.41 0.07 49.93
C GLN A 79 0.90 -0.22 48.49
N SER A 80 1.81 -0.24 47.52
CA SER A 80 1.44 -0.43 46.11
C SER A 80 0.91 -1.85 45.87
N GLU A 81 -0.23 -1.97 45.18
CA GLU A 81 -0.77 -3.25 44.75
C GLU A 81 0.04 -3.89 43.61
N ILE A 82 0.89 -3.12 42.92
CA ILE A 82 1.59 -3.55 41.71
C ILE A 82 3.00 -4.06 42.04
N ILE A 83 3.70 -3.44 42.99
CA ILE A 83 5.13 -3.72 43.25
C ILE A 83 5.38 -4.11 44.72
N SER A 84 6.35 -4.99 44.94
CA SER A 84 6.89 -5.34 46.26
C SER A 84 8.41 -5.25 46.28
N VAL A 85 8.96 -4.94 47.46
CA VAL A 85 10.40 -4.95 47.74
C VAL A 85 10.77 -6.27 48.41
N SER A 86 11.99 -6.74 48.15
CA SER A 86 12.56 -7.88 48.86
C SER A 86 12.76 -7.57 50.35
N ASP A 87 12.87 -8.61 51.16
CA ASP A 87 13.11 -8.45 52.60
C ASP A 87 14.40 -7.65 52.84
N ASP A 88 15.47 -7.98 52.11
CA ASP A 88 16.76 -7.29 52.11
C ASP A 88 16.72 -5.84 51.60
N GLY A 89 15.60 -5.39 51.02
CA GLY A 89 15.48 -4.02 50.48
C GLY A 89 16.21 -3.75 49.16
N LEU A 90 16.87 -4.75 48.56
CA LEU A 90 17.76 -4.56 47.41
C LEU A 90 17.13 -4.88 46.04
N LYS A 91 15.99 -5.60 46.02
CA LYS A 91 15.32 -6.02 44.80
C LYS A 91 13.84 -5.62 44.82
N ILE A 92 13.27 -5.41 43.64
CA ILE A 92 11.86 -5.08 43.44
C ILE A 92 11.25 -6.07 42.46
N ARG A 93 10.03 -6.53 42.73
CA ARG A 93 9.26 -7.36 41.80
C ARG A 93 7.84 -6.84 41.65
N ARG A 94 7.17 -7.30 40.60
CA ARG A 94 5.72 -7.15 40.48
C ARG A 94 5.01 -8.12 41.43
N ASN A 95 3.94 -7.67 42.07
CA ASN A 95 3.14 -8.50 42.98
C ASN A 95 2.44 -9.63 42.22
N ILE A 96 2.60 -10.84 42.74
CA ILE A 96 2.03 -12.07 42.16
C ILE A 96 0.50 -12.06 42.21
N GLY A 97 -0.09 -11.37 43.20
CA GLY A 97 -1.54 -11.19 43.33
C GLY A 97 -2.17 -10.28 42.26
N ASN A 98 -1.37 -9.59 41.46
CA ASN A 98 -1.83 -8.74 40.35
C ASN A 98 -1.19 -9.19 39.03
N PRO A 99 -1.64 -10.33 38.46
CA PRO A 99 -1.09 -10.84 37.22
C PRO A 99 -1.26 -9.84 36.08
N LEU A 100 -0.38 -9.90 35.09
CA LEU A 100 -0.57 -9.12 33.87
C LEU A 100 -1.91 -9.51 33.23
N PRO A 101 -2.67 -8.53 32.71
CA PRO A 101 -3.84 -8.84 31.91
C PRO A 101 -3.42 -9.71 30.73
N GLU A 102 -4.29 -10.65 30.36
CA GLU A 102 -4.05 -11.52 29.21
C GLU A 102 -3.78 -10.65 27.97
N ASN A 103 -2.74 -11.00 27.21
CA ASN A 103 -2.31 -10.29 26.02
C ASN A 103 -3.26 -10.56 24.84
N SER A 104 -4.56 -10.35 25.05
CA SER A 104 -5.63 -10.59 24.10
C SER A 104 -5.88 -9.37 23.21
N LEU A 105 -6.47 -9.58 22.04
CA LEU A 105 -6.85 -8.50 21.14
C LEU A 105 -7.88 -7.55 21.79
N GLU A 106 -8.76 -8.09 22.64
CA GLU A 106 -9.79 -7.33 23.35
C GLU A 106 -9.19 -6.36 24.38
N TYR A 107 -8.16 -6.79 25.11
CA TYR A 107 -7.47 -5.92 26.06
C TYR A 107 -6.83 -4.71 25.37
N TRP A 108 -6.14 -4.93 24.25
CA TRP A 108 -5.56 -3.84 23.47
C TRP A 108 -6.61 -2.98 22.77
N GLN A 109 -7.75 -3.54 22.37
CA GLN A 109 -8.88 -2.76 21.85
C GLN A 109 -9.45 -1.85 22.94
N LYS A 110 -9.65 -2.36 24.16
CA LYS A 110 -10.08 -1.53 25.30
C LYS A 110 -9.10 -0.38 25.56
N ILE A 111 -7.79 -0.65 25.56
CA ILE A 111 -6.77 0.40 25.69
C ILE A 111 -6.90 1.44 24.57
N LYS A 112 -7.11 1.02 23.32
CA LYS A 112 -7.27 1.95 22.19
C LYS A 112 -8.51 2.82 22.35
N HIS A 113 -9.63 2.25 22.79
CA HIS A 113 -10.86 3.00 23.09
C HIS A 113 -10.70 3.97 24.27
N CYS A 114 -9.79 3.70 25.20
CA CYS A 114 -9.43 4.61 26.28
C CYS A 114 -8.26 5.54 25.93
N THR A 115 -7.79 5.55 24.68
CA THR A 115 -6.63 6.35 24.26
C THR A 115 -7.03 7.48 23.31
N VAL A 116 -6.66 8.69 23.67
CA VAL A 116 -6.90 9.91 22.89
C VAL A 116 -5.63 10.32 22.18
N TYR A 117 -5.73 10.65 20.90
CA TYR A 117 -4.69 11.33 20.14
C TYR A 117 -4.89 12.83 20.24
N MET A 118 -3.81 13.55 20.60
CA MET A 118 -3.78 15.00 20.62
C MET A 118 -2.59 15.51 19.81
N LYS A 119 -2.83 16.46 18.90
CA LYS A 119 -1.81 17.10 18.06
C LYS A 119 -1.89 18.62 18.19
N GLY A 120 -0.74 19.27 18.23
CA GLY A 120 -0.63 20.74 18.33
C GLY A 120 0.37 21.20 19.40
N PHE A 121 0.94 20.29 20.18
CA PHE A 121 1.98 20.64 21.15
C PHE A 121 3.22 21.18 20.45
N GLU A 122 3.88 22.15 21.08
CA GLU A 122 5.13 22.70 20.59
C GLU A 122 6.25 21.67 20.73
N GLN A 123 7.31 21.80 19.93
CA GLN A 123 8.43 20.85 19.97
C GLN A 123 9.19 20.88 21.30
N ASN A 124 9.12 22.00 22.03
CA ASN A 124 9.78 22.21 23.32
C ASN A 124 8.90 21.79 24.51
N THR A 125 7.66 21.37 24.28
CA THR A 125 6.77 20.97 25.36
C THR A 125 7.30 19.72 26.08
N THR A 126 7.40 19.80 27.41
CA THR A 126 7.88 18.69 28.23
C THR A 126 6.75 17.69 28.50
N LEU A 127 7.13 16.45 28.79
CA LEU A 127 6.15 15.42 29.16
C LEU A 127 5.38 15.80 30.43
N ASP A 128 6.05 16.44 31.39
CA ASP A 128 5.46 16.81 32.67
C ASP A 128 4.32 17.83 32.47
N ASP A 129 4.48 18.76 31.54
CA ASP A 129 3.43 19.72 31.18
C ASP A 129 2.24 19.03 30.49
N ILE A 130 2.52 18.07 29.61
CA ILE A 130 1.49 17.24 28.97
C ILE A 130 0.75 16.39 30.03
N MET A 131 1.45 15.83 31.00
CA MET A 131 0.85 15.02 32.06
C MET A 131 -0.02 15.88 33.00
N LYS A 132 0.44 17.09 33.37
CA LYS A 132 -0.36 18.06 34.12
C LYS A 132 -1.64 18.43 33.37
N PHE A 133 -1.54 18.64 32.07
CA PHE A 133 -2.70 18.91 31.22
C PHE A 133 -3.65 17.70 31.15
N ALA A 134 -3.11 16.52 30.89
CA ALA A 134 -3.88 15.28 30.76
C ALA A 134 -4.61 14.90 32.06
N SER A 135 -4.00 15.17 33.22
CA SER A 135 -4.56 14.89 34.54
C SER A 135 -5.80 15.73 34.88
N LYS A 136 -6.08 16.81 34.13
CA LYS A 136 -7.30 17.63 34.32
C LYS A 136 -8.57 16.88 33.93
N TYR A 137 -8.47 15.89 33.03
CA TYR A 137 -9.61 15.18 32.47
C TYR A 137 -9.92 13.86 33.17
N GLY A 138 -8.94 13.27 33.84
CA GLY A 138 -9.08 11.95 34.42
C GLY A 138 -7.75 11.35 34.87
N GLN A 139 -7.82 10.08 35.27
CA GLN A 139 -6.66 9.31 35.70
C GLN A 139 -5.90 8.79 34.47
N VAL A 140 -4.71 9.34 34.26
CA VAL A 140 -3.83 8.98 33.14
C VAL A 140 -3.04 7.72 33.49
N GLU A 141 -3.15 6.69 32.65
CA GLU A 141 -2.40 5.44 32.80
C GLU A 141 -1.09 5.48 32.00
N ASN A 142 -1.11 6.08 30.80
CA ASN A 142 0.06 6.15 29.94
C ASN A 142 0.07 7.38 29.03
N VAL A 143 1.24 7.97 28.83
CA VAL A 143 1.46 9.07 27.88
C VAL A 143 2.56 8.65 26.90
N LEU A 144 2.27 8.71 25.60
CA LEU A 144 3.21 8.35 24.54
C LEU A 144 3.42 9.54 23.61
N MET A 145 4.55 10.23 23.79
CA MET A 145 4.99 11.31 22.91
C MET A 145 5.53 10.74 21.59
N ARG A 146 5.00 11.21 20.46
CA ARG A 146 5.42 10.74 19.13
C ARG A 146 6.66 11.51 18.70
N ARG A 147 7.77 10.79 18.53
CA ARG A 147 9.04 11.33 18.02
C ARG A 147 9.32 10.87 16.59
N THR A 148 10.09 11.63 15.82
CA THR A 148 10.68 11.19 14.54
C THR A 148 11.82 10.19 14.82
N LYS A 149 12.16 9.40 13.81
CA LYS A 149 13.39 8.60 13.79
C LYS A 149 14.17 9.07 12.55
N PRO A 150 15.50 9.25 12.61
CA PRO A 150 16.41 8.89 13.72
C PRO A 150 16.58 9.97 14.81
N ASP A 151 16.31 11.24 14.50
CA ASP A 151 16.72 12.39 15.35
C ASP A 151 15.94 12.55 16.66
N ARG A 152 14.95 11.68 16.92
CA ARG A 152 14.10 11.66 18.13
C ARG A 152 13.40 13.01 18.42
N ILE A 153 13.20 13.83 17.39
CA ILE A 153 12.53 15.14 17.48
C ILE A 153 11.04 14.92 17.75
N PHE A 154 10.49 15.67 18.70
CA PHE A 154 9.08 15.59 19.04
C PHE A 154 8.21 16.11 17.89
N LYS A 155 7.21 15.31 17.45
CA LYS A 155 6.30 15.65 16.34
C LYS A 155 5.17 16.60 16.73
N GLY A 156 5.12 17.07 17.98
CA GLY A 156 3.99 17.85 18.49
C GLY A 156 2.69 17.04 18.61
N SER A 157 2.78 15.72 18.77
CA SER A 157 1.61 14.85 18.92
C SER A 157 1.83 13.74 19.94
N VAL A 158 0.79 13.42 20.69
CA VAL A 158 0.83 12.53 21.85
C VAL A 158 -0.37 11.60 21.84
N PHE A 159 -0.19 10.37 22.32
CA PHE A 159 -1.29 9.50 22.72
C PHE A 159 -1.38 9.45 24.24
N ILE A 160 -2.57 9.71 24.78
CA ILE A 160 -2.83 9.69 26.21
C ILE A 160 -3.85 8.60 26.47
N THR A 161 -3.48 7.60 27.27
CA THR A 161 -4.34 6.50 27.70
C THR A 161 -4.89 6.82 29.08
N TYR A 162 -6.22 6.85 29.18
CA TYR A 162 -6.96 7.03 30.44
C TYR A 162 -7.42 5.68 30.98
N LYS A 163 -7.74 5.63 32.29
CA LYS A 163 -8.24 4.42 32.94
C LYS A 163 -9.63 4.02 32.41
N THR A 164 -10.48 5.01 32.15
CA THR A 164 -11.85 4.79 31.66
C THR A 164 -12.07 5.43 30.28
N ARG A 165 -12.99 4.85 29.51
CA ARG A 165 -13.38 5.38 28.19
C ARG A 165 -14.07 6.74 28.33
N GLU A 166 -14.86 6.94 29.38
CA GLU A 166 -15.55 8.20 29.64
C GLU A 166 -14.58 9.37 29.84
N GLU A 167 -13.48 9.15 30.57
CA GLU A 167 -12.41 10.14 30.75
C GLU A 167 -11.73 10.48 29.41
N ALA A 168 -11.51 9.46 28.57
CA ALA A 168 -10.97 9.67 27.22
C ALA A 168 -11.95 10.47 26.33
N GLU A 169 -13.25 10.17 26.38
CA GLU A 169 -14.26 10.92 25.63
C GLU A 169 -14.40 12.36 26.12
N LYS A 170 -14.30 12.60 27.44
CA LYS A 170 -14.24 13.95 28.01
C LYS A 170 -13.03 14.71 27.48
N ALA A 171 -11.85 14.09 27.51
CA ALA A 171 -10.62 14.70 27.00
C ALA A 171 -10.68 15.00 25.49
N GLN A 172 -11.41 14.19 24.71
CA GLN A 172 -11.60 14.38 23.27
C GLN A 172 -12.62 15.48 22.94
N LYS A 173 -13.77 15.51 23.63
CA LYS A 173 -14.86 16.46 23.37
C LYS A 173 -14.59 17.85 23.90
N ASP A 174 -13.72 17.96 24.89
CA ASP A 174 -13.34 19.24 25.47
C ASP A 174 -12.49 20.06 24.48
N ASP A 175 -12.82 21.34 24.31
CA ASP A 175 -12.13 22.26 23.39
C ASP A 175 -10.87 22.90 24.00
N ALA A 176 -10.32 22.35 25.09
CA ALA A 176 -9.19 23.03 25.73
C ALA A 176 -8.01 23.20 24.81
N LYS A 177 -7.51 24.42 24.87
CA LYS A 177 -6.24 24.87 24.33
C LYS A 177 -5.12 24.51 25.29
N PHE A 178 -3.98 24.13 24.74
CA PHE A 178 -2.76 23.98 25.51
C PHE A 178 -2.00 25.30 25.44
N GLY A 179 -2.08 26.10 26.51
CA GLY A 179 -1.67 27.50 26.47
C GLY A 179 -2.59 28.30 25.54
N GLU A 180 -2.03 28.81 24.45
CA GLU A 180 -2.77 29.53 23.40
C GLU A 180 -3.11 28.66 22.17
N ILE A 181 -2.61 27.41 22.13
CA ILE A 181 -2.68 26.56 20.95
C ILE A 181 -3.90 25.65 20.98
N GLU A 182 -4.68 25.69 19.90
CA GLU A 182 -5.79 24.77 19.67
C GLU A 182 -5.26 23.38 19.26
N LEU A 183 -5.65 22.36 20.03
CA LEU A 183 -5.21 20.99 19.82
C LEU A 183 -6.20 20.24 18.94
N THR A 184 -5.73 19.58 17.89
CA THR A 184 -6.53 18.59 17.16
C THR A 184 -6.62 17.31 17.96
N LYS A 185 -7.83 16.95 18.41
CA LYS A 185 -8.09 15.76 19.22
C LYS A 185 -8.91 14.74 18.43
N MET A 186 -8.59 13.46 18.57
CA MET A 186 -9.40 12.35 18.02
C MET A 186 -9.17 11.09 18.85
N MET A 187 -10.11 10.15 18.84
CA MET A 187 -9.84 8.83 19.42
C MET A 187 -8.73 8.13 18.66
N GLN A 188 -7.99 7.27 19.35
CA GLN A 188 -6.92 6.51 18.72
C GLN A 188 -7.43 5.60 17.59
N ASP A 189 -8.64 5.05 17.69
CA ASP A 189 -9.22 4.21 16.63
C ASP A 189 -9.54 5.00 15.36
N ASP A 190 -10.07 6.22 15.53
CA ASP A 190 -10.34 7.14 14.41
C ASP A 190 -9.02 7.55 13.75
N TYR A 191 -8.00 7.86 14.55
CA TYR A 191 -6.66 8.15 14.06
C TYR A 191 -6.10 7.01 13.20
N TRP A 192 -6.18 5.76 13.68
CA TRP A 192 -5.68 4.61 12.94
C TRP A 192 -6.51 4.33 11.69
N SER A 193 -7.82 4.51 11.75
CA SER A 193 -8.71 4.34 10.60
C SER A 193 -8.40 5.36 9.50
N MET A 194 -8.28 6.63 9.86
CA MET A 194 -7.88 7.70 8.95
C MET A 194 -6.49 7.44 8.35
N LYS A 195 -5.50 7.06 9.18
CA LYS A 195 -4.15 6.77 8.68
C LYS A 195 -4.08 5.54 7.79
N ASN A 196 -4.89 4.52 8.05
CA ASN A 196 -4.98 3.36 7.18
C ASN A 196 -5.63 3.70 5.84
N GLN A 197 -6.66 4.54 5.82
CA GLN A 197 -7.26 5.06 4.58
C GLN A 197 -6.26 5.90 3.79
N GLU A 198 -5.62 6.89 4.41
CA GLU A 198 -4.60 7.74 3.78
C GLU A 198 -3.46 6.88 3.18
N THR A 199 -3.03 5.84 3.88
CA THR A 199 -2.00 4.92 3.38
C THR A 199 -2.50 4.07 2.21
N LYS A 200 -3.76 3.62 2.23
CA LYS A 200 -4.38 2.87 1.12
C LYS A 200 -4.51 3.75 -0.12
N GLU A 201 -5.00 4.97 0.03
CA GLU A 201 -5.13 5.95 -1.05
C GLU A 201 -3.78 6.32 -1.65
N LYS A 202 -2.77 6.59 -0.81
CA LYS A 202 -1.40 6.85 -1.29
C LYS A 202 -0.84 5.68 -2.09
N ARG A 203 -1.06 4.44 -1.65
CA ARG A 203 -0.65 3.24 -2.39
C ARG A 203 -1.42 3.07 -3.69
N GLN A 204 -2.71 3.40 -3.73
CA GLN A 204 -3.51 3.36 -4.95
C GLN A 204 -3.04 4.44 -5.94
N ALA A 205 -2.81 5.67 -5.48
CA ALA A 205 -2.27 6.75 -6.28
C ALA A 205 -0.88 6.41 -6.86
N GLU A 206 0.02 5.83 -6.04
CA GLU A 206 1.34 5.40 -6.51
C GLU A 206 1.24 4.28 -7.55
N LYS A 207 0.32 3.33 -7.37
CA LYS A 207 0.05 2.27 -8.37
C LYS A 207 -0.47 2.87 -9.67
N MET A 208 -1.47 3.75 -9.60
CA MET A 208 -2.05 4.43 -10.76
C MET A 208 -0.99 5.24 -11.52
N ALA A 209 -0.13 5.99 -10.82
CA ALA A 209 0.97 6.75 -11.41
C ALA A 209 1.98 5.84 -12.11
N LYS A 210 2.35 4.68 -11.51
CA LYS A 210 3.25 3.70 -12.15
C LYS A 210 2.63 3.08 -13.39
N THR A 211 1.34 2.75 -13.38
CA THR A 211 0.64 2.25 -14.57
C THR A 211 0.54 3.31 -15.66
N ALA A 212 0.20 4.56 -15.31
CA ALA A 212 0.14 5.66 -16.27
C ALA A 212 1.50 5.88 -16.95
N LYS A 213 2.60 5.86 -16.18
CA LYS A 213 3.95 5.97 -16.72
C LYS A 213 4.29 4.82 -17.68
N LYS A 214 3.93 3.57 -17.34
CA LYS A 214 4.15 2.42 -18.22
C LYS A 214 3.34 2.50 -19.51
N ILE A 215 2.09 2.95 -19.42
CA ILE A 215 1.22 3.14 -20.59
C ILE A 215 1.80 4.23 -21.51
N ALA A 216 2.23 5.36 -20.94
CA ALA A 216 2.88 6.43 -21.70
C ALA A 216 4.16 5.95 -22.39
N GLU A 217 5.05 5.24 -21.68
CA GLU A 217 6.30 4.70 -22.25
C GLU A 217 6.03 3.65 -23.35
N GLN A 218 4.98 2.83 -23.19
CA GLN A 218 4.59 1.86 -24.21
C GLN A 218 3.97 2.54 -25.44
N ALA A 219 3.17 3.58 -25.25
CA ALA A 219 2.62 4.39 -26.34
C ALA A 219 3.73 5.09 -27.13
N GLU A 220 4.70 5.70 -26.45
CA GLU A 220 5.86 6.33 -27.08
C GLU A 220 6.71 5.31 -27.86
N LYS A 221 6.95 4.11 -27.28
CA LYS A 221 7.63 3.01 -27.99
C LYS A 221 6.87 2.52 -29.22
N MET A 222 5.53 2.47 -29.17
CA MET A 222 4.72 2.10 -30.33
C MET A 222 4.76 3.21 -31.39
N GLN A 223 4.65 4.48 -30.99
CA GLN A 223 4.73 5.62 -31.89
C GLN A 223 6.12 5.71 -32.55
N ALA A 224 7.21 5.51 -31.80
CA ALA A 224 8.56 5.46 -32.35
C ALA A 224 8.76 4.31 -33.36
N LYS A 225 8.15 3.13 -33.11
CA LYS A 225 8.18 2.01 -34.08
C LYS A 225 7.40 2.32 -35.36
N VAL A 226 6.26 3.01 -35.24
CA VAL A 226 5.48 3.46 -36.41
C VAL A 226 6.29 4.48 -37.21
N ASN A 227 6.86 5.49 -36.55
CA ASN A 227 7.68 6.53 -37.18
C ASN A 227 8.93 5.96 -37.86
N ALA A 228 9.63 4.99 -37.23
CA ALA A 228 10.82 4.37 -37.80
C ALA A 228 10.54 3.53 -39.07
N HIS A 229 9.29 3.14 -39.32
CA HIS A 229 8.91 2.36 -40.50
C HIS A 229 8.27 3.21 -41.61
N PHE A 230 8.06 4.50 -41.37
CA PHE A 230 7.57 5.48 -42.34
C PHE A 230 8.73 5.97 -43.20
N VAL A 231 8.87 5.41 -44.40
CA VAL A 231 9.81 5.86 -45.43
C VAL A 231 8.97 6.46 -46.56
N LYS A 232 9.22 7.73 -46.90
CA LYS A 232 8.41 8.53 -47.82
C LYS A 232 8.55 8.08 -49.28
N GLY A 233 7.46 8.19 -50.05
CA GLY A 233 7.43 7.98 -51.50
C GLY A 233 7.52 6.50 -51.93
N LEU A 234 7.04 5.57 -51.10
CA LEU A 234 7.09 4.12 -51.39
C LEU A 234 5.76 3.52 -51.84
N ILE A 235 4.68 4.30 -51.87
CA ILE A 235 3.33 3.81 -52.18
C ILE A 235 2.83 4.41 -53.50
N LEU A 236 2.40 3.52 -54.40
CA LEU A 236 1.80 3.86 -55.68
C LEU A 236 0.32 3.47 -55.66
N SER A 237 -0.58 4.43 -55.83
CA SER A 237 -2.00 4.19 -56.08
C SER A 237 -2.21 4.03 -57.58
N VAL A 238 -2.83 2.94 -58.01
CA VAL A 238 -3.07 2.60 -59.41
C VAL A 238 -4.57 2.46 -59.62
N ASP A 239 -5.10 3.22 -60.56
CA ASP A 239 -6.48 3.19 -61.01
C ASP A 239 -6.56 2.63 -62.44
N GLY A 240 -7.68 1.99 -62.78
CA GLY A 240 -7.94 1.44 -64.13
C GLY A 240 -7.83 -0.07 -64.25
N LEU A 241 -7.74 -0.79 -63.12
CA LEU A 241 -7.62 -2.26 -63.12
C LEU A 241 -8.92 -2.93 -63.62
N PRO A 242 -8.82 -3.98 -64.47
CA PRO A 242 -9.99 -4.77 -64.88
C PRO A 242 -10.59 -5.53 -63.69
N GLU A 243 -11.91 -5.74 -63.71
CA GLU A 243 -12.68 -6.39 -62.62
C GLU A 243 -12.23 -7.82 -62.32
N ASN A 244 -11.59 -8.50 -63.28
CA ASN A 244 -11.03 -9.84 -63.14
C ASN A 244 -9.56 -9.86 -62.68
N SER A 245 -9.01 -8.71 -62.27
CA SER A 245 -7.63 -8.62 -61.81
C SER A 245 -7.44 -9.38 -60.51
N SER A 246 -6.44 -10.27 -60.47
CA SER A 246 -6.05 -10.91 -59.21
C SER A 246 -4.88 -10.17 -58.57
N MET A 247 -4.85 -10.17 -57.24
CA MET A 247 -3.76 -9.61 -56.44
C MET A 247 -2.38 -10.13 -56.88
N LEU A 248 -2.31 -11.41 -57.24
CA LEU A 248 -1.09 -12.05 -57.71
C LEU A 248 -0.66 -11.51 -59.07
N ALA A 249 -1.59 -11.34 -60.01
CA ALA A 249 -1.28 -10.80 -61.34
C ALA A 249 -0.78 -9.34 -61.27
N ILE A 250 -1.37 -8.51 -60.41
CA ILE A 250 -0.91 -7.14 -60.15
C ILE A 250 0.51 -7.16 -59.57
N LYS A 251 0.75 -8.04 -58.58
CA LYS A 251 2.07 -8.17 -57.96
C LYS A 251 3.14 -8.62 -58.96
N GLU A 252 2.85 -9.60 -59.80
CA GLU A 252 3.79 -10.12 -60.81
C GLU A 252 4.12 -9.09 -61.89
N PHE A 253 3.14 -8.29 -62.30
CA PHE A 253 3.35 -7.23 -63.27
C PHE A 253 4.28 -6.14 -62.72
N PHE A 254 3.98 -5.62 -61.53
CA PHE A 254 4.77 -4.53 -60.94
C PHE A 254 6.14 -4.98 -60.41
N LYS A 255 6.35 -6.29 -60.20
CA LYS A 255 7.65 -6.87 -59.86
C LYS A 255 8.71 -6.65 -60.96
N LYS A 256 8.29 -6.43 -62.21
CA LYS A 256 9.20 -6.14 -63.33
C LYS A 256 9.83 -4.76 -63.21
N PHE A 257 9.12 -3.81 -62.60
CA PHE A 257 9.52 -2.39 -62.55
C PHE A 257 10.12 -1.99 -61.20
N GLY A 258 9.90 -2.78 -60.15
CA GLY A 258 10.51 -2.60 -58.83
C GLY A 258 10.24 -3.77 -57.89
N ASP A 259 10.94 -3.84 -56.76
CA ASP A 259 10.67 -4.88 -55.76
C ASP A 259 9.35 -4.58 -55.04
N VAL A 260 8.32 -5.40 -55.26
CA VAL A 260 6.98 -5.19 -54.69
C VAL A 260 6.88 -5.88 -53.34
N GLY A 261 6.82 -5.08 -52.27
CA GLY A 261 6.70 -5.57 -50.91
C GLY A 261 5.28 -6.03 -50.57
N TYR A 262 4.30 -5.14 -50.73
CA TYR A 262 2.90 -5.41 -50.36
C TYR A 262 1.94 -4.81 -51.38
N VAL A 263 0.81 -5.46 -51.61
CA VAL A 263 -0.25 -4.92 -52.46
C VAL A 263 -1.57 -5.00 -51.70
N VAL A 264 -2.29 -3.90 -51.67
CA VAL A 264 -3.65 -3.79 -51.13
C VAL A 264 -4.59 -3.65 -52.33
N TYR A 265 -5.45 -4.65 -52.52
CA TYR A 265 -6.48 -4.65 -53.54
C TYR A 265 -7.70 -5.36 -52.97
N GLU A 266 -8.86 -4.78 -53.20
CA GLU A 266 -10.13 -5.43 -52.91
C GLU A 266 -10.71 -5.96 -54.22
N SER A 267 -11.04 -7.26 -54.23
CA SER A 267 -11.49 -7.95 -55.43
C SER A 267 -12.71 -7.26 -56.04
N GLY A 268 -12.61 -6.85 -57.31
CA GLY A 268 -13.69 -6.15 -58.02
C GLY A 268 -13.62 -4.63 -57.97
N GLN A 269 -12.66 -4.03 -57.25
CA GLN A 269 -12.37 -2.61 -57.36
C GLN A 269 -11.46 -2.32 -58.56
N SER A 270 -11.55 -1.11 -59.11
CA SER A 270 -10.67 -0.63 -60.19
C SER A 270 -9.39 0.01 -59.66
N LYS A 271 -9.22 0.06 -58.33
CA LYS A 271 -8.14 0.75 -57.61
C LYS A 271 -7.28 -0.25 -56.82
N ALA A 272 -5.96 -0.10 -56.85
CA ALA A 272 -5.03 -0.84 -56.00
C ALA A 272 -3.93 0.07 -55.46
N GLU A 273 -3.43 -0.24 -54.26
CA GLU A 273 -2.31 0.46 -53.65
C GLU A 273 -1.13 -0.52 -53.51
N ILE A 274 -0.03 -0.18 -54.18
CA ILE A 274 1.17 -1.00 -54.26
C ILE A 274 2.27 -0.35 -53.45
N ARG A 275 2.83 -1.10 -52.50
CA ARG A 275 4.01 -0.71 -51.73
C ARG A 275 5.25 -1.38 -52.28
N PHE A 276 6.21 -0.57 -52.71
CA PHE A 276 7.54 -1.02 -53.11
C PHE A 276 8.47 -1.18 -51.91
N ALA A 277 9.40 -2.12 -52.00
CA ALA A 277 10.49 -2.33 -51.05
C ALA A 277 11.74 -1.61 -51.57
N GLY A 278 12.28 -0.66 -50.79
CA GLY A 278 13.45 0.13 -51.19
C GLY A 278 13.62 1.40 -50.36
N GLU A 279 14.57 2.24 -50.77
CA GLU A 279 14.82 3.58 -50.21
C GLU A 279 13.84 4.63 -50.78
N GLU A 280 13.89 5.86 -50.25
CA GLU A 280 12.97 6.97 -50.58
C GLU A 280 12.69 7.09 -52.10
N ASN A 281 11.42 7.37 -52.43
CA ASN A 281 10.91 7.52 -53.81
C ASN A 281 10.93 6.25 -54.68
N GLY A 282 10.96 5.07 -54.06
CA GLY A 282 10.88 3.78 -54.77
C GLY A 282 9.62 3.62 -55.65
N ALA A 283 8.48 4.20 -55.26
CA ALA A 283 7.26 4.15 -56.05
C ALA A 283 7.35 5.00 -57.32
N GLN A 284 7.92 6.20 -57.22
CA GLN A 284 8.13 7.08 -58.37
C GLN A 284 9.06 6.44 -59.40
N LYS A 285 10.20 5.88 -58.95
CA LYS A 285 11.15 5.18 -59.82
C LYS A 285 10.54 3.97 -60.52
N ALA A 286 9.69 3.21 -59.82
CA ALA A 286 9.01 2.06 -60.41
C ALA A 286 7.94 2.49 -61.42
N TRP A 287 7.22 3.59 -61.16
CA TRP A 287 6.24 4.14 -62.08
C TRP A 287 6.89 4.73 -63.34
N ASP A 288 7.95 5.52 -63.19
CA ASP A 288 8.69 6.09 -64.32
C ASP A 288 9.25 5.01 -65.24
N LYS A 289 9.74 3.90 -64.67
CA LYS A 289 10.17 2.71 -65.43
C LYS A 289 9.01 2.06 -66.18
N ALA A 290 7.88 1.86 -65.51
CA ALA A 290 6.68 1.29 -66.13
C ALA A 290 6.18 2.14 -67.29
N VAL A 291 6.21 3.47 -67.14
CA VAL A 291 5.86 4.44 -68.19
C VAL A 291 6.86 4.37 -69.36
N SER A 292 8.17 4.28 -69.08
CA SER A 292 9.20 4.20 -70.12
C SER A 292 9.21 2.90 -70.92
N GLU A 293 8.82 1.79 -70.30
CA GLU A 293 8.72 0.46 -70.95
C GLU A 293 7.32 0.21 -71.56
N GLY A 294 6.37 1.11 -71.32
CA GLY A 294 5.03 1.07 -71.88
C GLY A 294 4.99 1.53 -73.33
N THR A 295 4.15 0.87 -74.15
CA THR A 295 3.86 1.32 -75.52
C THR A 295 3.25 2.72 -75.49
N ASP A 296 3.89 3.68 -76.15
CA ASP A 296 3.52 5.12 -76.20
C ASP A 296 3.50 5.85 -74.84
N GLY A 297 4.29 5.41 -73.86
CA GLY A 297 4.34 6.07 -72.55
C GLY A 297 3.14 5.75 -71.65
N LYS A 298 2.39 4.69 -71.96
CA LYS A 298 1.21 4.26 -71.20
C LYS A 298 1.42 2.87 -70.60
N VAL A 299 1.12 2.73 -69.31
CA VAL A 299 1.19 1.43 -68.62
C VAL A 299 -0.09 0.66 -68.90
N VAL A 300 -0.03 -0.35 -69.77
CA VAL A 300 -1.18 -1.20 -70.09
C VAL A 300 -1.09 -2.52 -69.32
N PHE A 301 -2.14 -2.84 -68.56
CA PHE A 301 -2.28 -4.12 -67.87
C PHE A 301 -3.57 -4.79 -68.35
N GLN A 302 -3.44 -6.01 -68.92
CA GLN A 302 -4.57 -6.79 -69.43
C GLN A 302 -5.50 -5.95 -70.35
N GLU A 303 -4.93 -5.30 -71.36
CA GLU A 303 -5.63 -4.50 -72.37
C GLU A 303 -6.31 -3.21 -71.85
N LYS A 304 -6.09 -2.82 -70.59
CA LYS A 304 -6.54 -1.53 -70.03
C LYS A 304 -5.38 -0.62 -69.65
N GLU A 305 -5.51 0.65 -69.97
CA GLU A 305 -4.57 1.70 -69.56
C GLU A 305 -4.71 1.95 -68.05
N LEU A 306 -3.59 1.90 -67.34
CA LEU A 306 -3.51 2.19 -65.92
C LEU A 306 -3.02 3.61 -65.68
N THR A 307 -3.62 4.27 -64.69
CA THR A 307 -3.17 5.58 -64.20
C THR A 307 -2.60 5.41 -62.79
N GLY A 308 -1.30 5.62 -62.64
CA GLY A 308 -0.59 5.55 -61.38
C GLY A 308 -0.35 6.95 -60.81
N LYS A 309 -0.65 7.13 -59.52
CA LYS A 309 -0.31 8.32 -58.73
C LYS A 309 0.50 7.89 -57.51
N VAL A 310 1.69 8.44 -57.34
CA VAL A 310 2.46 8.24 -56.12
C VAL A 310 1.75 8.97 -54.98
N LEU A 311 1.49 8.25 -53.89
CA LEU A 311 0.90 8.84 -52.68
C LEU A 311 2.01 9.52 -51.89
N GLU A 312 1.79 10.80 -51.56
CA GLU A 312 2.72 11.63 -50.79
C GLU A 312 1.97 12.34 -49.66
N GLY A 313 2.67 12.63 -48.56
CA GLY A 313 2.13 13.42 -47.45
C GLY A 313 1.03 12.71 -46.66
N GLU A 314 -0.09 13.40 -46.43
CA GLU A 314 -1.17 12.96 -45.52
C GLU A 314 -1.84 11.65 -45.94
N ASP A 315 -1.94 11.37 -47.25
CA ASP A 315 -2.56 10.14 -47.75
C ASP A 315 -1.61 8.94 -47.61
N GLU A 316 -0.30 9.19 -47.68
CA GLU A 316 0.73 8.19 -47.35
C GLU A 316 0.69 7.85 -45.86
N GLU A 317 0.54 8.86 -44.99
CA GLU A 317 0.42 8.68 -43.53
C GLU A 317 -0.83 7.88 -43.12
N LYS A 318 -1.96 8.10 -43.80
CA LYS A 318 -3.19 7.30 -43.59
C LYS A 318 -2.97 5.83 -43.98
N TYR A 319 -2.31 5.57 -45.11
CA TYR A 319 -1.98 4.20 -45.53
C TYR A 319 -1.10 3.50 -44.49
N TRP A 320 -0.02 4.15 -44.04
CA TRP A 320 0.88 3.58 -43.04
C TRP A 320 0.19 3.34 -41.70
N SER A 321 -0.71 4.24 -41.30
CA SER A 321 -1.52 4.10 -40.09
C SER A 321 -2.46 2.88 -40.19
N ALA A 322 -3.19 2.74 -41.30
CA ALA A 322 -4.09 1.62 -41.55
C ALA A 322 -3.34 0.28 -41.65
N PHE A 323 -2.21 0.26 -42.35
CA PHE A 323 -1.38 -0.93 -42.51
C PHE A 323 -0.79 -1.40 -41.17
N ASN A 324 -0.25 -0.47 -40.36
CA ASN A 324 0.29 -0.79 -39.05
C ASN A 324 -0.80 -1.23 -38.07
N ALA A 325 -1.98 -0.61 -38.09
CA ALA A 325 -3.13 -1.04 -37.29
C ALA A 325 -3.59 -2.45 -37.65
N SER A 326 -3.67 -2.78 -38.94
CA SER A 326 -4.04 -4.13 -39.42
C SER A 326 -3.00 -5.19 -39.02
N LYS A 327 -1.71 -4.86 -39.13
CA LYS A 327 -0.60 -5.74 -38.70
C LYS A 327 -0.61 -5.98 -37.18
N GLN A 328 -0.84 -4.94 -36.39
CA GLN A 328 -0.94 -5.03 -34.93
C GLN A 328 -2.15 -5.86 -34.50
N ASN A 329 -3.32 -5.64 -35.11
CA ASN A 329 -4.52 -6.46 -34.87
C ASN A 329 -4.31 -7.95 -35.18
N LYS A 330 -3.54 -8.27 -36.24
CA LYS A 330 -3.20 -9.66 -36.58
C LYS A 330 -2.24 -10.28 -35.56
N LEU A 331 -1.28 -9.51 -35.07
CA LEU A 331 -0.36 -9.91 -33.99
C LEU A 331 -1.10 -10.14 -32.68
N ASP A 332 -2.03 -9.25 -32.29
CA ASP A 332 -2.82 -9.37 -31.06
C ASP A 332 -3.78 -10.57 -31.11
N ARG A 333 -4.38 -10.85 -32.27
CA ARG A 333 -5.19 -12.07 -32.48
C ARG A 333 -4.34 -13.36 -32.46
N SER A 334 -3.07 -13.28 -32.86
CA SER A 334 -2.14 -14.41 -32.86
C SER A 334 -1.54 -14.68 -31.48
N SER A 335 -1.19 -13.63 -30.73
CA SER A 335 -0.66 -13.72 -29.37
C SER A 335 -1.72 -14.23 -28.38
N GLY A 336 -2.99 -13.86 -28.56
CA GLY A 336 -4.12 -14.40 -27.82
C GLY A 336 -4.34 -15.91 -27.99
N ARG A 337 -3.87 -16.52 -29.09
CA ARG A 337 -3.93 -17.98 -29.31
C ARG A 337 -2.72 -18.75 -28.79
N ARG A 338 -1.57 -18.09 -28.55
CA ARG A 338 -0.35 -18.74 -28.04
C ARG A 338 -0.24 -18.73 -26.51
N GLY A 339 -1.04 -17.90 -25.81
CA GLY A 339 -1.14 -17.90 -24.35
C GLY A 339 -1.98 -19.05 -23.75
N GLY A 340 -2.70 -19.82 -24.57
CA GLY A 340 -3.64 -20.85 -24.11
C GLY A 340 -3.14 -22.30 -24.10
N ARG A 341 -1.89 -22.58 -24.51
CA ARG A 341 -1.39 -23.96 -24.63
C ARG A 341 0.10 -24.08 -24.28
N GLY A 342 0.46 -23.72 -23.06
CA GLY A 342 1.84 -23.79 -22.56
C GLY A 342 1.92 -23.73 -21.05
N GLY A 343 1.31 -24.72 -20.37
CA GLY A 343 1.32 -24.80 -18.91
C GLY A 343 0.92 -26.15 -18.32
N ARG A 344 1.06 -27.26 -19.05
CA ARG A 344 1.01 -28.61 -18.47
C ARG A 344 2.06 -29.49 -19.16
N GLY A 345 3.14 -29.78 -18.43
CA GLY A 345 3.96 -30.98 -18.65
C GLY A 345 5.44 -30.79 -18.99
N ARG A 346 6.27 -30.43 -17.99
CA ARG A 346 7.42 -31.27 -17.54
C ARG A 346 8.24 -30.56 -16.45
N GLY A 347 8.05 -31.02 -15.23
CA GLY A 347 8.90 -30.88 -14.06
C GLY A 347 8.27 -31.81 -13.03
N GLY A 348 8.78 -33.03 -12.83
CA GLY A 348 10.10 -33.24 -12.28
C GLY A 348 10.00 -33.12 -10.76
N HIS A 349 9.58 -34.22 -10.13
CA HIS A 349 9.73 -34.59 -8.70
C HIS A 349 10.01 -33.46 -7.68
N GLY A 350 9.07 -33.23 -6.76
CA GLY A 350 9.36 -32.52 -5.51
C GLY A 350 8.13 -32.10 -4.67
N GLY A 351 7.55 -33.02 -3.90
CA GLY A 351 6.95 -32.79 -2.56
C GLY A 351 5.65 -31.97 -2.41
N PRO A 352 4.65 -32.42 -1.60
CA PRO A 352 3.33 -31.80 -1.54
C PRO A 352 3.26 -30.67 -0.49
N ARG A 353 2.81 -29.47 -0.90
CA ARG A 353 2.19 -28.50 0.02
C ARG A 353 0.93 -27.92 -0.61
N GLY A 354 -0.17 -28.06 0.13
CA GLY A 354 -1.55 -27.94 -0.34
C GLY A 354 -1.93 -26.57 -0.91
N GLN A 355 -2.64 -26.63 -2.04
CA GLN A 355 -3.34 -25.51 -2.65
C GLN A 355 -4.55 -25.11 -1.80
N LYS A 356 -4.64 -23.82 -1.49
CA LYS A 356 -5.89 -23.16 -1.13
C LYS A 356 -6.83 -23.19 -2.34
N ARG A 357 -8.04 -23.69 -2.16
CA ARG A 357 -9.15 -23.60 -3.13
C ARG A 357 -9.63 -22.14 -3.27
N PRO A 358 -10.09 -21.71 -4.46
CA PRO A 358 -10.85 -20.47 -4.61
C PRO A 358 -12.30 -20.68 -4.16
N ALA A 359 -12.86 -19.71 -3.44
CA ALA A 359 -14.22 -19.75 -2.92
C ALA A 359 -15.26 -19.57 -4.04
N GLU A 360 -16.23 -20.48 -4.09
CA GLU A 360 -17.48 -20.35 -4.82
C GLU A 360 -18.43 -19.35 -4.13
N GLU A 361 -19.34 -18.83 -4.93
CA GLU A 361 -20.36 -17.82 -4.61
C GLU A 361 -21.30 -18.32 -3.51
N GLY A 362 -20.91 -18.05 -2.26
CA GLY A 362 -21.57 -18.51 -1.03
C GLY A 362 -20.75 -18.21 0.23
N ASP A 363 -19.47 -17.88 0.10
CA ASP A 363 -18.55 -17.63 1.21
C ASP A 363 -18.18 -16.13 1.35
N ALA A 364 -19.19 -15.25 1.36
CA ALA A 364 -19.01 -13.89 1.85
C ALA A 364 -18.95 -13.94 3.39
N PRO A 365 -17.92 -13.37 4.05
CA PRO A 365 -17.93 -13.28 5.50
C PRO A 365 -19.13 -12.42 5.91
N LYS A 366 -20.14 -13.06 6.51
CA LYS A 366 -21.25 -12.36 7.17
C LYS A 366 -20.62 -11.35 8.12
N SER A 367 -20.78 -10.06 7.82
CA SER A 367 -20.47 -9.00 8.76
C SER A 367 -21.32 -9.22 10.01
N LYS A 368 -20.72 -9.79 11.07
CA LYS A 368 -21.34 -9.78 12.39
C LYS A 368 -21.26 -8.35 12.91
N LYS A 369 -22.18 -7.49 12.44
CA LYS A 369 -22.64 -6.36 13.25
C LYS A 369 -23.40 -6.99 14.41
N ILE A 370 -22.78 -7.05 15.57
CA ILE A 370 -23.52 -7.25 16.81
C ILE A 370 -23.99 -5.86 17.20
N ILE A 371 -25.30 -5.64 17.06
CA ILE A 371 -25.99 -4.49 17.63
C ILE A 371 -26.26 -4.89 19.09
N PHE A 372 -25.80 -4.09 20.03
CA PHE A 372 -26.18 -4.19 21.43
C PHE A 372 -27.14 -3.05 21.72
N ASP A 373 -28.32 -3.36 22.25
CA ASP A 373 -29.18 -2.38 22.92
C ASP A 373 -28.63 -2.08 24.32
N ASP A 374 -29.04 -0.94 24.89
CA ASP A 374 -28.50 -0.21 26.04
C ASP A 374 -28.39 -0.99 27.38
N ASP A 375 -28.78 -2.27 27.43
CA ASP A 375 -28.75 -3.13 28.62
C ASP A 375 -27.89 -4.41 28.49
N GLY A 376 -27.07 -4.54 27.45
CA GLY A 376 -25.89 -5.45 27.49
C GLY A 376 -26.15 -6.96 27.54
N LYS A 377 -27.21 -7.49 26.91
CA LYS A 377 -27.36 -8.94 26.64
C LYS A 377 -27.35 -9.28 25.14
N PRO A 378 -26.64 -10.35 24.71
CA PRO A 378 -26.67 -10.80 23.32
C PRO A 378 -27.90 -11.67 23.03
N THR A 379 -28.71 -11.29 22.04
CA THR A 379 -29.78 -12.13 21.47
C THR A 379 -29.30 -12.72 20.15
N GLY A 380 -29.25 -14.06 20.07
CA GLY A 380 -28.97 -14.81 18.86
C GLY A 380 -29.86 -16.03 18.80
N ASP A 381 -30.62 -16.14 17.72
CA ASP A 381 -31.64 -17.14 17.45
C ASP A 381 -31.20 -18.59 17.74
N THR A 382 -31.98 -19.26 18.59
CA THR A 382 -32.04 -20.72 18.69
C THR A 382 -32.85 -21.32 17.54
N PRO A 383 -32.36 -22.37 16.87
CA PRO A 383 -33.22 -23.37 16.24
C PRO A 383 -33.29 -24.63 17.10
N ALA A 384 -34.52 -25.08 17.30
CA ALA A 384 -34.95 -26.20 18.12
C ALA A 384 -34.52 -27.60 17.60
N GLU A 385 -34.33 -28.51 18.55
CA GLU A 385 -34.74 -29.93 18.60
C GLU A 385 -34.99 -30.70 17.27
N ALA A 386 -34.27 -31.82 17.07
CA ALA A 386 -34.87 -33.14 16.85
C ALA A 386 -33.84 -34.30 16.68
N LYS A 387 -34.18 -35.40 17.35
CA LYS A 387 -33.97 -36.84 17.06
C LYS A 387 -32.75 -37.60 17.60
N ALA A 388 -33.11 -38.47 18.54
CA ALA A 388 -32.45 -39.67 19.02
C ALA A 388 -32.21 -40.73 17.93
N ALA A 389 -31.15 -41.53 18.10
CA ALA A 389 -31.09 -42.95 17.76
C ALA A 389 -29.93 -43.64 18.51
N GLU A 390 -30.29 -44.75 19.16
CA GLU A 390 -29.51 -45.92 19.59
C GLU A 390 -28.03 -46.02 19.17
N SER A 391 -27.16 -46.33 20.13
CA SER A 391 -26.45 -47.63 20.29
C SER A 391 -25.60 -47.61 21.56
#